data_AF-A0A0M3JDX6-F1
#
_entry.id   AF-A0A0M3JDX6-F1
#
_cell.length_a   1.000
_cell.length_b   1.000
_cell.length_c   1.000
_cell.angle_alpha   90.00
_cell.angle_beta   90.00
_cell.angle_gamma   90.00
#
_symmetry.space_group_name_H-M   'P 1'
#
loop_
_entity.id
_entity.type
_entity.pdbx_description
1 polymer ?
#
loop_
_entity_poly.entity_id
_entity_poly.type
_entity_poly.pdbx_seq_one_letter_code
_entity_poly.pdbx_strand_id
1 'polypeptide(L)'
;MLPEHHSRTLAVALDLLLKDFEPREAVPYMVAKLIFSDDQQDVILTKPTRRQRVLEFLRQYRRSAIDLGALIHFFEENGQLHLSAAVSKNIQPEQRVLLSERDIRSRLLRESNLPGPIKNYVKRDDLTRNLGSTLIKYASYGL
;
A
#
# COMPACT_ATOMS: atom_id res chain seq x y z
N MET A 1 -6.32 12.84 5.32
CA MET A 1 -5.86 11.46 5.03
C MET A 1 -5.81 11.30 3.53
N LEU A 2 -4.65 10.89 3.02
CA LEU A 2 -4.36 10.83 1.60
C LEU A 2 -5.17 9.69 0.94
N PRO A 3 -5.79 9.93 -0.23
CA PRO A 3 -6.49 8.92 -1.00
C PRO A 3 -5.64 7.67 -1.28
N GLU A 4 -6.30 6.52 -1.44
CA GLU A 4 -5.60 5.23 -1.61
C GLU A 4 -4.73 5.21 -2.87
N HIS A 5 -5.21 5.79 -3.98
CA HIS A 5 -4.46 5.85 -5.23
C HIS A 5 -3.14 6.64 -5.06
N HIS A 6 -3.18 7.81 -4.44
CA HIS A 6 -1.98 8.60 -4.11
C HIS A 6 -1.06 7.87 -3.12
N SER A 7 -1.63 7.18 -2.13
CA SER A 7 -0.85 6.38 -1.17
C SER A 7 -0.09 5.24 -1.86
N ARG A 8 -0.69 4.61 -2.88
CA ARG A 8 -0.05 3.59 -3.73
C ARG A 8 1.04 4.19 -4.59
N THR A 9 0.82 5.36 -5.19
CA THR A 9 1.88 6.05 -5.96
C THR A 9 3.12 6.29 -5.11
N LEU A 10 2.95 6.75 -3.86
CA LEU A 10 4.07 6.89 -2.92
C LEU A 10 4.73 5.55 -2.56
N ALA A 11 3.99 4.44 -2.57
CA ALA A 11 4.56 3.12 -2.29
C ALA A 11 5.41 2.61 -3.47
N VAL A 12 4.98 2.85 -4.70
CA VAL A 12 5.75 2.49 -5.90
C VAL A 12 6.98 3.38 -6.08
N ALA A 13 6.84 4.68 -5.78
CA ALA A 13 7.96 5.62 -5.82
C ALA A 13 8.92 5.49 -4.61
N LEU A 14 8.63 4.62 -3.63
CA LEU A 14 9.37 4.54 -2.37
C LEU A 14 10.86 4.31 -2.57
N ASP A 15 11.23 3.40 -3.47
CA ASP A 15 12.64 3.07 -3.70
C ASP A 15 13.43 4.24 -4.29
N LEU A 16 12.80 5.06 -5.13
CA LEU A 16 13.39 6.29 -5.66
C LEU A 16 13.51 7.34 -4.58
N LEU A 17 12.45 7.54 -3.79
CA LEU A 17 12.44 8.48 -2.67
C LEU A 17 13.52 8.12 -1.63
N LEU A 18 13.72 6.83 -1.32
CA LEU A 18 14.78 6.41 -0.39
C LEU A 18 16.20 6.70 -0.89
N LYS A 19 16.40 6.75 -2.22
CA LYS A 19 17.70 7.02 -2.85
C LYS A 19 18.00 8.51 -2.93
N ASP A 20 17.03 9.32 -3.36
CA ASP A 20 17.31 10.67 -3.85
C ASP A 20 16.61 11.79 -3.06
N PHE A 21 15.69 11.47 -2.14
CA PHE A 21 14.95 12.47 -1.36
C PHE A 21 15.58 12.75 0.02
N GLU A 22 15.75 14.04 0.37
CA GLU A 22 16.15 14.50 1.70
C GLU A 22 15.01 15.30 2.37
N PRO A 23 14.32 14.72 3.38
CA PRO A 23 13.17 15.37 4.01
C PRO A 23 13.48 16.66 4.76
N ARG A 24 14.74 16.90 5.17
CA ARG A 24 15.13 18.12 5.91
C ARG A 24 14.78 19.40 5.16
N GLU A 25 14.91 19.37 3.84
CA GLU A 25 14.60 20.51 2.97
C GLU A 25 13.09 20.66 2.74
N ALA A 26 12.37 19.53 2.74
CA ALA A 26 10.93 19.50 2.51
C ALA A 26 10.09 19.88 3.72
N VAL A 27 10.52 19.51 4.93
CA VAL A 27 9.72 19.69 6.15
C VAL A 27 9.31 21.15 6.39
N PRO A 28 10.20 22.16 6.30
CA PRO A 28 9.81 23.56 6.47
C PRO A 28 8.76 24.01 5.43
N TYR A 29 8.89 23.55 4.20
CA TYR A 29 7.92 23.82 3.14
C TYR A 29 6.55 23.19 3.43
N MET A 30 6.52 21.95 3.94
CA MET A 30 5.28 21.27 4.31
C MET A 30 4.58 21.92 5.52
N VAL A 31 5.35 22.43 6.48
CA VAL A 31 4.81 23.23 7.60
C VAL A 31 4.22 24.53 7.09
N ALA A 32 4.92 25.24 6.19
CA ALA A 32 4.41 26.47 5.58
C ALA A 32 3.12 26.26 4.77
N LYS A 33 2.93 25.07 4.18
CA LYS A 33 1.68 24.66 3.51
C LYS A 33 0.61 24.12 4.46
N LEU A 34 0.83 24.18 5.78
CA LEU A 34 -0.07 23.67 6.82
C LEU A 34 -0.39 22.18 6.69
N ILE A 35 0.50 21.42 6.06
CA ILE A 35 0.39 19.96 5.93
C ILE A 35 0.95 19.28 7.16
N PHE A 36 2.06 19.81 7.70
CA PHE A 36 2.66 19.34 8.94
C PHE A 36 2.48 20.34 10.08
N SER A 37 2.39 19.81 11.30
CA SER A 37 2.52 20.58 12.53
C SER A 37 3.99 20.66 12.97
N ASP A 38 4.30 21.57 13.89
CA ASP A 38 5.65 21.71 14.46
C ASP A 38 6.11 20.41 15.14
N ASP A 39 5.21 19.73 15.87
CA ASP A 39 5.50 18.42 16.47
C ASP A 39 5.90 17.37 15.43
N GLN A 40 5.23 17.38 14.27
CA GLN A 40 5.50 16.46 13.16
C GLN A 40 6.88 16.74 12.55
N GLN A 41 7.20 18.02 12.35
CA GLN A 41 8.52 18.46 11.94
C GLN A 41 9.62 17.93 12.88
N ASP A 42 9.47 18.12 14.19
CA ASP A 42 10.48 17.71 15.18
C ASP A 42 10.67 16.19 15.17
N VAL A 43 9.59 15.41 15.09
CA VAL A 43 9.65 13.94 15.00
C VAL A 43 10.39 13.46 13.74
N ILE A 44 10.24 14.16 12.62
CA ILE A 44 10.97 13.82 11.38
C ILE A 44 12.43 14.22 11.52
N LEU A 45 12.73 15.46 11.92
CA LEU A 45 14.09 15.99 11.95
C LEU A 45 15.00 15.30 12.97
N THR A 46 14.42 14.79 14.06
CA THR A 46 15.13 14.02 15.09
C THR A 46 15.57 12.62 14.63
N LYS A 47 15.08 12.10 13.49
CA LYS A 47 15.53 10.78 13.01
C LYS A 47 16.99 10.85 12.51
N PRO A 48 17.86 9.92 12.97
CA PRO A 48 19.29 10.02 12.72
C PRO A 48 19.65 9.75 11.24
N THR A 49 19.00 8.76 10.61
CA THR A 49 19.31 8.38 9.23
C THR A 49 18.35 9.01 8.22
N ARG A 50 18.84 9.33 7.01
CA ARG A 50 17.99 9.82 5.91
C ARG A 50 16.84 8.87 5.60
N ARG A 51 17.13 7.56 5.55
CA ARG A 51 16.12 6.53 5.34
C ARG A 51 14.98 6.60 6.37
N GLN A 52 15.30 6.73 7.66
CA GLN A 52 14.28 6.87 8.70
C GLN A 52 13.51 8.18 8.57
N ARG A 53 14.17 9.29 8.23
CA ARG A 53 13.49 10.57 7.94
C ARG A 53 12.49 10.41 6.81
N VAL A 54 12.86 9.76 5.71
CA VAL A 54 11.98 9.58 4.54
C VAL A 54 10.76 8.72 4.92
N LEU A 55 10.99 7.60 5.62
CA LEU A 55 9.90 6.73 6.05
C LEU A 55 8.93 7.44 7.00
N GLU A 56 9.46 8.21 7.95
CA GLU A 56 8.63 8.96 8.89
C GLU A 56 7.88 10.12 8.21
N PHE A 57 8.55 10.85 7.31
CA PHE A 57 7.95 11.88 6.47
C PHE A 57 6.76 11.31 5.69
N LEU A 58 6.94 10.19 4.98
CA LEU A 58 5.86 9.59 4.18
C LEU A 58 4.73 9.05 5.07
N ARG A 59 5.05 8.50 6.25
CA ARG A 59 4.06 8.04 7.22
C ARG A 59 3.14 9.18 7.67
N GLN A 60 3.73 10.34 7.99
CA GLN A 60 2.99 11.51 8.43
C GLN A 60 2.25 12.18 7.26
N TYR A 61 2.89 12.31 6.10
CA TYR A 61 2.29 12.88 4.89
C TYR A 61 1.02 12.14 4.48
N ARG A 62 1.01 10.80 4.52
CA ARG A 62 -0.19 10.00 4.23
C ARG A 62 -1.36 10.27 5.18
N ARG A 63 -1.09 10.66 6.43
CA ARG A 63 -2.12 10.95 7.43
C ARG A 63 -2.65 12.37 7.27
N SER A 64 -1.75 13.34 7.16
CA SER A 64 -2.09 14.76 7.17
C SER A 64 -2.52 15.30 5.82
N ALA A 65 -1.86 14.91 4.72
CA ALA A 65 -2.12 15.49 3.42
C ALA A 65 -3.47 15.06 2.81
N ILE A 66 -3.99 15.92 1.94
CA ILE A 66 -5.19 15.67 1.12
C ILE A 66 -4.79 15.20 -0.28
N ASP A 67 -3.69 15.73 -0.81
CA ASP A 67 -3.20 15.50 -2.18
C ASP A 67 -1.65 15.44 -2.21
N LEU A 68 -1.10 14.92 -3.31
CA LEU A 68 0.33 14.93 -3.63
C LEU A 68 0.81 16.25 -4.24
N GLY A 69 -0.08 17.18 -4.61
CA GLY A 69 0.28 18.42 -5.30
C GLY A 69 1.38 19.24 -4.60
N ALA A 70 1.33 19.37 -3.27
CA ALA A 70 2.36 20.09 -2.53
C ALA A 70 3.75 19.43 -2.60
N LEU A 71 3.79 18.10 -2.55
CA LEU A 71 5.02 17.33 -2.69
C LEU A 71 5.57 17.37 -4.12
N ILE A 72 4.69 17.31 -5.12
CA ILE A 72 5.05 17.44 -6.55
C ILE A 72 5.66 18.83 -6.80
N HIS A 73 4.99 19.89 -6.35
CA HIS A 73 5.47 21.26 -6.48
C HIS A 73 6.82 21.45 -5.78
N PHE A 74 7.02 20.84 -4.60
CA PHE A 74 8.32 20.90 -3.92
C PHE A 74 9.44 20.27 -4.75
N PHE A 75 9.19 19.14 -5.40
CA PHE A 75 10.18 18.49 -6.25
C PHE A 75 10.49 19.28 -7.52
N GLU A 76 9.50 19.96 -8.10
CA GLU A 76 9.69 20.81 -9.27
C GLU A 76 10.56 22.03 -8.95
N GLU A 77 10.27 22.74 -7.85
CA GLU A 77 11.03 23.91 -7.40
C GLU A 77 12.49 23.57 -7.05
N ASN A 78 12.73 22.39 -6.48
CA ASN A 78 14.08 21.94 -6.15
C ASN A 78 14.82 21.24 -7.29
N GLY A 79 14.27 21.25 -8.52
CA GLY A 79 14.89 20.63 -9.70
C GLY A 79 14.92 19.09 -9.68
N GLN A 80 14.19 18.46 -8.76
CA GLN A 80 14.07 17.00 -8.64
C GLN A 80 12.97 16.45 -9.56
N LEU A 81 13.06 16.76 -10.85
CA LEU A 81 12.03 16.44 -11.86
C LEU A 81 11.76 14.94 -12.01
N HIS A 82 12.76 14.10 -11.75
CA HIS A 82 12.58 12.64 -11.78
C HIS A 82 11.69 12.15 -10.64
N LEU A 83 11.75 12.78 -9.46
CA LEU A 83 10.87 12.47 -8.33
C LEU A 83 9.47 13.03 -8.56
N SER A 84 9.35 14.26 -9.08
CA SER A 84 8.04 14.81 -9.44
C SER A 84 7.36 13.92 -10.48
N ALA A 85 8.06 13.54 -11.56
CA ALA A 85 7.53 12.63 -12.57
C ALA A 85 7.15 11.25 -11.99
N ALA A 86 7.93 10.70 -11.06
CA ALA A 86 7.60 9.43 -10.41
C ALA A 86 6.33 9.51 -9.55
N VAL A 87 6.13 10.62 -8.85
CA VAL A 87 4.99 10.85 -7.95
C VAL A 87 3.75 11.35 -8.70
N SER A 88 3.92 12.01 -9.83
CA SER A 88 2.84 12.47 -10.72
C SER A 88 2.31 11.36 -11.64
N LYS A 89 3.00 10.22 -11.74
CA LYS A 89 2.46 9.05 -12.44
C LYS A 89 1.18 8.62 -11.76
N ASN A 90 0.06 8.90 -12.42
CA ASN A 90 -1.21 8.27 -12.11
C ASN A 90 -1.04 6.79 -12.39
N ILE A 91 -0.70 6.05 -11.34
CA ILE A 91 -0.80 4.61 -11.32
C ILE A 91 -2.29 4.35 -11.36
N GLN A 92 -2.84 4.30 -12.58
CA GLN A 92 -4.05 3.56 -12.81
C GLN A 92 -3.83 2.23 -12.12
N PRO A 93 -4.79 1.75 -11.31
CA PRO A 93 -4.71 0.38 -10.88
C PRO A 93 -4.68 -0.40 -12.20
N GLU A 94 -3.49 -0.88 -12.59
CA GLU A 94 -3.43 -2.16 -13.26
C GLU A 94 -4.37 -2.99 -12.41
N GLN A 95 -5.51 -3.37 -13.00
CA GLN A 95 -6.39 -4.34 -12.41
C GLN A 95 -5.42 -5.40 -11.94
N ARG A 96 -5.14 -5.45 -10.62
CA ARG A 96 -4.23 -6.45 -10.08
C ARG A 96 -4.76 -7.70 -10.72
N VAL A 97 -3.98 -8.35 -11.58
CA VAL A 97 -4.48 -9.50 -12.31
C VAL A 97 -4.96 -10.39 -11.20
N LEU A 98 -6.28 -10.44 -11.01
CA LEU A 98 -6.85 -11.13 -9.88
C LEU A 98 -6.30 -12.52 -10.10
N LEU A 99 -5.54 -13.01 -9.12
CA LEU A 99 -4.99 -14.36 -9.19
C LEU A 99 -6.12 -15.21 -9.73
N SER A 100 -5.88 -15.94 -10.81
CA SER A 100 -6.96 -16.69 -11.43
C SER A 100 -7.57 -17.57 -10.33
N GLU A 101 -8.85 -17.91 -10.43
CA GLU A 101 -9.48 -18.73 -9.38
C GLU A 101 -8.68 -20.02 -9.09
N ARG A 102 -7.96 -20.52 -10.11
CA ARG A 102 -7.00 -21.61 -10.01
C ARG A 102 -5.78 -21.25 -9.14
N ASP A 103 -5.17 -20.09 -9.35
CA ASP A 103 -4.02 -19.63 -8.58
C ASP A 103 -4.40 -19.41 -7.11
N ILE A 104 -5.56 -18.81 -6.85
CA ILE A 104 -6.11 -18.62 -5.49
C ILE A 104 -6.30 -19.98 -4.81
N ARG A 105 -6.99 -20.91 -5.48
CA ARG A 105 -7.21 -22.26 -4.94
C ARG A 105 -5.89 -22.99 -4.70
N SER A 106 -4.93 -22.90 -5.62
CA SER A 106 -3.63 -23.56 -5.47
C SER A 106 -2.84 -23.03 -4.28
N ARG A 107 -2.90 -21.71 -4.05
CA ARG A 107 -2.25 -21.06 -2.92
C ARG A 107 -2.91 -21.43 -1.61
N LEU A 108 -4.24 -21.34 -1.53
CA LEU A 108 -5.00 -21.73 -0.35
C LEU A 108 -4.75 -23.19 0.01
N LEU A 109 -4.74 -24.10 -0.96
CA LEU A 109 -4.45 -25.53 -0.70
C LEU A 109 -3.03 -25.78 -0.20
N ARG A 110 -2.04 -25.02 -0.69
CA ARG A 110 -0.65 -25.11 -0.22
C ARG A 110 -0.47 -24.58 1.21
N GLU A 111 -1.11 -23.46 1.53
CA GLU A 111 -0.94 -22.77 2.82
C GLU A 111 -1.84 -23.36 3.93
N SER A 112 -2.91 -24.09 3.59
CA SER A 112 -3.90 -24.60 4.54
C SER A 112 -3.55 -25.92 5.24
N ASN A 113 -2.35 -26.47 5.01
CA ASN A 113 -1.93 -27.79 5.52
C ASN A 113 -2.93 -28.92 5.20
N LEU A 114 -3.73 -28.78 4.14
CA LEU A 114 -4.67 -29.81 3.72
C LEU A 114 -3.93 -30.91 2.95
N PRO A 115 -4.19 -32.19 3.24
CA PRO A 115 -3.67 -33.27 2.43
C PRO A 115 -4.22 -33.17 1.00
N GLY A 116 -3.37 -33.45 0.01
CA GLY A 116 -3.76 -33.42 -1.39
C GLY A 116 -4.85 -34.44 -1.74
N PRO A 117 -5.63 -34.20 -2.82
CA PRO A 117 -6.68 -35.12 -3.24
C PRO A 117 -6.11 -36.48 -3.65
N ILE A 118 -6.78 -37.56 -3.25
CA ILE A 118 -6.42 -38.93 -3.61
C ILE A 118 -6.75 -39.17 -5.09
N LYS A 119 -5.84 -39.81 -5.83
CA LYS A 119 -5.98 -40.06 -7.29
C LYS A 119 -7.26 -40.84 -7.64
N ASN A 120 -7.57 -41.86 -6.84
CA ASN A 120 -8.74 -42.71 -7.01
C ASN A 120 -9.70 -42.47 -5.85
N TYR A 121 -10.57 -41.47 -5.99
CA TYR A 121 -11.60 -41.19 -5.00
C TYR A 121 -12.99 -41.21 -5.64
N VAL A 122 -13.98 -41.69 -4.90
CA VAL A 122 -15.37 -41.64 -5.31
C VAL A 122 -15.96 -40.31 -4.85
N LYS A 123 -16.44 -39.51 -5.80
CA LYS A 123 -17.11 -38.25 -5.51
C LYS A 123 -18.42 -38.50 -4.76
N ARG A 124 -18.59 -37.86 -3.60
CA ARG A 124 -19.84 -37.86 -2.81
C ARG A 124 -20.52 -36.51 -2.97
N ASP A 125 -21.00 -36.25 -4.19
CA ASP A 125 -21.43 -34.90 -4.59
C ASP A 125 -22.52 -34.34 -3.68
N ASP A 126 -23.50 -35.17 -3.27
CA ASP A 126 -24.59 -34.71 -2.42
C ASP A 126 -24.12 -34.29 -1.02
N LEU A 127 -23.19 -35.03 -0.41
CA LEU A 127 -22.59 -34.67 0.87
C LEU A 127 -21.74 -33.41 0.76
N THR A 128 -21.01 -33.28 -0.34
CA THR A 128 -20.12 -32.13 -0.58
C THR A 128 -20.95 -30.85 -0.79
N ARG A 129 -22.07 -30.94 -1.53
CA ARG A 129 -23.03 -29.85 -1.71
C ARG A 129 -23.70 -29.46 -0.38
N ASN A 130 -24.14 -30.44 0.41
CA ASN A 130 -24.74 -30.18 1.71
C ASN A 130 -23.76 -29.53 2.70
N LEU A 131 -22.49 -29.94 2.69
CA LEU A 131 -21.45 -29.31 3.49
C LEU A 131 -21.17 -27.87 3.02
N GLY A 132 -21.14 -27.64 1.71
CA GLY A 132 -20.97 -26.29 1.15
C GLY A 132 -22.10 -25.35 1.58
N SER A 133 -23.36 -25.80 1.49
CA SER A 133 -24.51 -24.98 1.87
C SER A 133 -24.57 -24.70 3.38
N THR A 134 -24.21 -25.67 4.22
CA THR A 134 -24.11 -25.43 5.67
C THR A 134 -22.99 -24.46 6.00
N LEU A 135 -21.80 -24.59 5.42
CA LEU A 135 -20.68 -23.66 5.64
C LEU A 135 -21.03 -22.23 5.24
N ILE A 136 -21.68 -22.04 4.08
CA ILE A 136 -22.17 -20.72 3.64
C ILE A 136 -23.18 -20.16 4.62
N LYS A 137 -24.13 -20.99 5.07
CA LYS A 137 -25.15 -20.61 6.04
C LYS A 137 -24.52 -20.18 7.38
N TYR A 138 -23.54 -20.92 7.89
CA TYR A 138 -22.82 -20.54 9.11
C TYR A 138 -21.98 -19.28 8.94
N ALA A 139 -21.30 -19.12 7.81
CA ALA A 139 -20.56 -17.89 7.48
C ALA A 139 -21.48 -16.67 7.41
N SER A 140 -22.74 -16.85 6.96
CA SER A 140 -23.74 -15.78 6.94
C SER A 140 -24.31 -15.42 8.31
N TYR A 141 -24.17 -16.28 9.32
CA TYR A 141 -24.62 -16.04 10.70
C TYR A 141 -23.58 -15.36 11.59
N GLY A 142 -22.35 -15.14 11.12
CA GLY A 142 -21.36 -14.38 11.88
C GLY A 142 -19.99 -14.30 11.21
N LEU A 143 -19.66 -13.12 10.72
CA LEU A 143 -19.05 -12.06 11.54
C LEU A 143 -19.90 -10.78 11.45
#